data_AF-A0A7U7AXV1-F1
#
_entry.id   AF-A0A7U7AXV1-F1
#
_cell.length_a   1.000
_cell.length_b   1.000
_cell.length_c   1.000
_cell.angle_alpha   90.00
_cell.angle_beta   90.00
_cell.angle_gamma   90.00
#
_symmetry.space_group_name_H-M   'P 1'
#
loop_
_entity.id
_entity.type
_entity.pdbx_description
1 polymer ?
#
loop_
_entity_poly.entity_id
_entity_poly.type
_entity_poly.pdbx_seq_one_letter_code
_entity_poly.pdbx_strand_id
1 'polypeptide(L)'
;MPRNPRAQGPRPLMLHLAAQMSCLLSSLAALPHLKNASPSLKGPFSSLAPELESANLEALHRAVQAEAESQIQDFQQGIAAWLTHPYRRSLTDPPVLWAEGTTRLLDYGGTGRLGAVLLVPSLVNRAYILDLAPGRSLARFLAEKGHRVFLIDWDAPGESERAFGLSDYIAGRLERALRECARAHGGKVSLVGYCMGGLLALALAQRRSEAVPKIALLATPWDFHADKAEQAMLLNSLRPGLEPLLDRLGELPLDMLQSLFAALDPDLAVRKFRAFAHLDQSSPQAQAFVALEDWVNDGVPLTRKVAEETLFGWYGGNEPFKGEWKIAGRAVKPQELTCPTLVVVPGQDRIVPPASARAVMKQLPQAKLIELSAGHIGMMVGGKAVEKLYQPLSDWLTDSEKAT
;
A
#
# COMPACT_ATOMS: atom_id res chain seq x y z
N MET A 1 16.53 15.38 13.37
CA MET A 1 16.77 13.98 13.79
C MET A 1 15.94 13.08 12.89
N PRO A 2 16.45 11.93 12.43
CA PRO A 2 15.62 10.95 11.73
C PRO A 2 14.46 10.55 12.66
N ARG A 3 13.22 10.57 12.14
CA ARG A 3 12.07 10.08 12.88
C ARG A 3 12.31 8.60 13.18
N ASN A 4 12.13 8.20 14.43
CA ASN A 4 12.10 6.79 14.79
C ASN A 4 10.65 6.30 14.54
N PRO A 5 10.39 5.50 13.48
CA PRO A 5 9.04 5.06 13.14
C PRO A 5 8.41 4.22 14.26
N ARG A 6 9.25 3.62 15.12
CA ARG A 6 8.81 2.77 16.24
C ARG A 6 8.39 3.55 17.47
N ALA A 7 8.68 4.85 17.57
CA ALA A 7 8.52 5.61 18.82
C ALA A 7 7.07 5.63 19.37
N GLN A 8 6.06 5.35 18.55
CA GLN A 8 4.66 5.40 18.93
C GLN A 8 3.97 4.01 18.93
N GLY A 9 4.73 2.93 18.77
CA GLY A 9 4.14 1.60 18.56
C GLY A 9 3.55 1.42 17.16
N PRO A 10 2.90 0.28 16.87
CA PRO A 10 2.16 0.10 15.63
C PRO A 10 1.02 1.12 15.55
N ARG A 11 0.96 1.89 14.48
CA ARG A 11 0.01 3.00 14.32
C ARG A 11 -1.33 2.51 13.76
N PRO A 12 -2.46 3.00 14.28
CA PRO A 12 -2.63 3.69 15.57
C PRO A 12 -2.67 2.67 16.71
N LEU A 13 -1.78 2.79 17.70
CA LEU A 13 -1.62 1.78 18.75
C LEU A 13 -2.92 1.59 19.55
N MET A 14 -3.58 2.70 19.89
CA MET A 14 -4.83 2.68 20.65
C MET A 14 -5.95 1.95 19.90
N LEU A 15 -5.99 2.08 18.57
CA LEU A 15 -6.98 1.37 17.76
C LEU A 15 -6.74 -0.15 17.81
N HIS A 16 -5.50 -0.57 17.65
CA HIS A 16 -5.14 -2.00 17.69
C HIS A 16 -5.37 -2.62 19.07
N LEU A 17 -5.04 -1.89 20.15
CA LEU A 17 -5.33 -2.32 21.53
C LEU A 17 -6.84 -2.41 21.79
N ALA A 18 -7.61 -1.42 21.32
CA ALA A 18 -9.07 -1.44 21.47
C ALA A 18 -9.72 -2.59 20.69
N ALA A 19 -9.25 -2.87 19.47
CA ALA A 19 -9.73 -3.99 18.66
C ALA A 19 -9.48 -5.32 19.37
N GLN A 20 -8.27 -5.53 19.88
CA GLN A 20 -7.93 -6.74 20.63
C GLN A 20 -8.78 -6.88 21.90
N MET A 21 -8.89 -5.82 22.70
CA MET A 21 -9.67 -5.83 23.94
C MET A 21 -11.15 -6.12 23.65
N SER A 22 -11.71 -5.51 22.60
CA SER A 22 -13.10 -5.73 22.20
C SER A 22 -13.35 -7.16 21.77
N CYS A 23 -12.43 -7.76 21.00
CA CYS A 23 -12.52 -9.16 20.58
C CYS A 23 -12.56 -10.10 21.80
N LEU A 24 -11.63 -9.92 22.73
CA LEU A 24 -11.50 -10.80 23.90
C LEU A 24 -12.63 -10.63 24.92
N LEU A 25 -13.05 -9.40 25.20
CA LEU A 25 -14.20 -9.13 26.07
C LEU A 25 -15.49 -9.69 25.45
N SER A 26 -15.65 -9.61 24.14
CA SER A 26 -16.80 -10.20 23.44
C SER A 26 -16.80 -11.73 23.53
N SER A 27 -15.63 -12.37 23.40
CA SER A 27 -15.50 -13.81 23.59
C SER A 27 -15.89 -14.25 25.00
N LEU A 28 -15.44 -13.52 26.03
CA LEU A 28 -15.78 -13.82 27.42
C LEU A 28 -17.26 -13.53 27.74
N ALA A 29 -17.81 -12.43 27.23
CA ALA A 29 -19.20 -12.06 27.45
C ALA A 29 -20.19 -12.99 26.73
N ALA A 30 -19.79 -13.62 25.62
CA ALA A 30 -20.64 -14.56 24.89
C ALA A 30 -20.76 -15.93 25.58
N LEU A 31 -19.78 -16.33 26.40
CA LEU A 31 -19.72 -17.66 27.04
C LEU A 31 -20.92 -17.99 27.94
N PRO A 32 -21.40 -17.11 28.85
CA PRO A 32 -22.54 -17.42 29.72
C PRO A 32 -23.86 -17.63 28.97
N HIS A 33 -23.93 -17.19 27.71
CA HIS A 33 -25.09 -17.36 26.83
C HIS A 33 -25.06 -18.66 26.02
N LEU A 34 -23.96 -19.44 26.08
CA LEU A 34 -23.83 -20.75 25.42
C LEU A 34 -24.61 -21.89 26.10
N LYS A 35 -25.57 -21.58 26.98
CA LYS A 35 -26.29 -22.55 27.84
C LYS A 35 -26.99 -23.70 27.10
N ASN A 36 -27.14 -23.64 25.78
CA ASN A 36 -27.72 -24.69 24.93
C ASN A 36 -27.06 -24.80 23.54
N ALA A 37 -25.74 -24.55 23.41
CA ALA A 37 -25.07 -24.54 22.11
C ALA A 37 -25.78 -23.67 21.04
N SER A 38 -26.11 -22.40 21.33
CA SER A 38 -26.51 -21.44 20.29
C SER A 38 -26.40 -19.99 20.81
N PRO A 39 -25.73 -19.07 20.10
CA PRO A 39 -26.21 -18.58 18.80
C PRO A 39 -25.40 -19.22 17.67
N SER A 40 -25.89 -20.37 17.23
CA SER A 40 -25.43 -21.17 16.10
C SER A 40 -23.92 -21.15 15.87
N LEU A 41 -23.22 -22.18 16.37
CA LEU A 41 -21.91 -22.61 15.87
C LEU A 41 -22.05 -23.02 14.38
N LYS A 42 -22.41 -22.07 13.52
CA LYS A 42 -22.50 -22.22 12.08
C LYS A 42 -21.11 -22.08 11.49
N GLY A 43 -20.89 -22.74 10.36
CA GLY A 43 -19.61 -22.71 9.68
C GLY A 43 -18.58 -23.60 10.38
N PRO A 44 -17.29 -23.19 10.48
CA PRO A 44 -16.18 -24.10 10.79
C PRO A 44 -16.18 -24.66 12.22
N PHE A 45 -17.07 -24.19 13.11
CA PHE A 45 -17.15 -24.63 14.50
C PHE A 45 -18.31 -25.58 14.79
N SER A 46 -19.10 -25.96 13.79
CA SER A 46 -20.24 -26.89 13.96
C SER A 46 -19.81 -28.27 14.45
N SER A 47 -18.58 -28.69 14.11
CA SER A 47 -17.99 -29.95 14.57
C SER A 47 -17.69 -29.97 16.08
N LEU A 48 -17.64 -28.80 16.73
CA LEU A 48 -17.39 -28.68 18.17
C LEU A 48 -18.66 -28.75 19.01
N ALA A 49 -19.85 -28.68 18.39
CA ALA A 49 -21.13 -28.68 19.09
C ALA A 49 -21.31 -29.88 20.06
N PRO A 50 -21.08 -31.15 19.68
CA PRO A 50 -21.26 -32.28 20.60
C PRO A 50 -20.25 -32.30 21.75
N GLU A 51 -19.03 -31.79 21.54
CA GLU A 51 -18.02 -31.66 22.60
C GLU A 51 -18.41 -30.55 23.59
N LEU A 52 -19.00 -29.45 23.10
CA LEU A 52 -19.44 -28.33 23.93
C LEU A 52 -20.69 -28.63 24.75
N GLU A 53 -21.60 -29.49 24.26
CA GLU A 53 -22.79 -29.94 25.00
C GLU A 53 -22.44 -30.78 26.25
N SER A 54 -21.32 -31.51 26.19
CA SER A 54 -20.83 -32.33 27.29
C SER A 54 -19.71 -31.67 28.11
N ALA A 55 -19.28 -30.46 27.72
CA ALA A 55 -18.19 -29.75 28.35
C ALA A 55 -18.55 -29.21 29.74
N ASN A 56 -17.60 -29.30 30.67
CA ASN A 56 -17.69 -28.56 31.93
C ASN A 56 -17.55 -27.06 31.64
N LEU A 57 -18.65 -26.31 31.78
CA LEU A 57 -18.72 -24.88 31.48
C LEU A 57 -17.71 -24.04 32.26
N GLU A 58 -17.40 -24.39 33.51
CA GLU A 58 -16.38 -23.68 34.29
C GLU A 58 -14.97 -23.94 33.76
N ALA A 59 -14.68 -25.19 33.37
CA ALA A 59 -13.41 -25.55 32.78
C ALA A 59 -13.23 -24.87 31.41
N LEU A 60 -14.28 -24.81 30.60
CA LEU A 60 -14.30 -24.09 29.32
C LEU A 60 -14.09 -22.58 29.54
N HIS A 61 -14.78 -21.98 30.51
CA HIS A 61 -14.59 -20.57 30.85
C HIS A 61 -13.15 -20.26 31.26
N ARG A 62 -12.55 -21.09 32.13
CA ARG A 62 -11.13 -20.95 32.50
C ARG A 62 -10.20 -21.11 31.30
N ALA A 63 -10.46 -22.07 30.41
CA ALA A 63 -9.65 -22.29 29.22
C ALA A 63 -9.71 -21.10 28.24
N VAL A 64 -10.90 -20.54 28.00
CA VAL A 64 -11.05 -19.36 27.14
C VAL A 64 -10.42 -18.12 27.77
N GLN A 65 -10.54 -17.95 29.09
CA GLN A 65 -9.85 -16.87 29.79
C GLN A 65 -8.32 -17.01 29.68
N ALA A 66 -7.78 -18.20 29.91
CA ALA A 66 -6.34 -18.46 29.78
C ALA A 66 -5.84 -18.22 28.34
N GLU A 67 -6.61 -18.64 27.34
CA GLU A 67 -6.30 -18.35 25.94
C GLU A 67 -6.34 -16.83 25.67
N ALA A 68 -7.37 -16.12 26.15
CA ALA A 68 -7.47 -14.67 25.99
C ALA A 68 -6.27 -13.94 26.60
N GLU A 69 -5.86 -14.33 27.81
CA GLU A 69 -4.67 -13.80 28.49
C GLU A 69 -3.39 -14.10 27.69
N SER A 70 -3.25 -15.32 27.17
CA SER A 70 -2.13 -15.73 26.31
C SER A 70 -2.06 -14.87 25.03
N GLN A 71 -3.19 -14.63 24.35
CA GLN A 71 -3.21 -13.79 23.15
C GLN A 71 -2.81 -12.33 23.44
N ILE A 72 -3.21 -11.79 24.59
CA ILE A 72 -2.79 -10.45 25.03
C ILE A 72 -1.28 -10.42 25.25
N GLN A 73 -0.75 -11.41 25.97
CA GLN A 73 0.67 -11.51 26.27
C GLN A 73 1.50 -11.62 24.98
N ASP A 74 1.13 -12.51 24.06
CA ASP A 74 1.79 -12.67 22.77
C ASP A 74 1.80 -11.36 21.97
N PHE A 75 0.68 -10.63 21.92
CA PHE A 75 0.61 -9.37 21.19
C PHE A 75 1.52 -8.30 21.80
N GLN A 76 1.50 -8.17 23.14
CA GLN A 76 2.36 -7.24 23.87
C GLN A 76 3.84 -7.60 23.69
N GLN A 77 4.19 -8.88 23.79
CA GLN A 77 5.55 -9.37 23.55
C GLN A 77 6.00 -9.11 22.12
N GLY A 78 5.13 -9.32 21.13
CA GLY A 78 5.42 -9.02 19.73
C GLY A 78 5.70 -7.54 19.49
N ILE A 79 4.88 -6.65 20.07
CA ILE A 79 5.12 -5.20 20.00
C ILE A 79 6.45 -4.86 20.69
N ALA A 80 6.68 -5.35 21.91
CA ALA A 80 7.90 -5.08 22.65
C ALA A 80 9.14 -5.55 21.88
N ALA A 81 9.12 -6.76 21.34
CA ALA A 81 10.18 -7.32 20.52
C ALA A 81 10.48 -6.43 19.30
N TRP A 82 9.46 -5.92 18.60
CA TRP A 82 9.65 -5.04 17.45
C TRP A 82 10.24 -3.69 17.86
N LEU A 83 9.73 -3.07 18.93
CA LEU A 83 10.22 -1.80 19.47
C LEU A 83 11.72 -1.87 19.78
N THR A 84 12.17 -2.96 20.40
CA THR A 84 13.57 -3.15 20.82
C THR A 84 14.45 -3.85 19.79
N HIS A 85 13.88 -4.32 18.67
CA HIS A 85 14.62 -5.14 17.71
C HIS A 85 15.88 -4.42 17.17
N PRO A 86 17.05 -5.08 17.08
CA PRO A 86 18.31 -4.41 16.70
C PRO A 86 18.38 -4.06 15.22
N TYR A 87 17.62 -4.74 14.35
CA TYR A 87 17.59 -4.46 12.91
C TYR A 87 17.35 -2.97 12.62
N ARG A 88 18.15 -2.41 11.73
CA ARG A 88 17.95 -1.10 11.09
C ARG A 88 18.19 -1.28 9.59
N ARG A 89 17.43 -0.56 8.75
CA ARG A 89 17.65 -0.56 7.31
C ARG A 89 19.09 -0.12 7.03
N SER A 90 19.85 -0.99 6.36
CA SER A 90 21.29 -0.81 6.10
C SER A 90 21.60 -0.30 4.69
N LEU A 91 20.59 -0.14 3.84
CA LEU A 91 20.78 0.31 2.47
C LEU A 91 21.12 1.79 2.43
N THR A 92 22.20 2.12 1.73
CA THR A 92 22.57 3.51 1.43
C THR A 92 21.63 4.09 0.40
N ASP A 93 21.07 5.26 0.68
CA ASP A 93 20.23 5.95 -0.27
C ASP A 93 21.04 6.37 -1.51
N PRO A 94 20.49 6.20 -2.72
CA PRO A 94 21.14 6.62 -3.96
C PRO A 94 21.29 8.16 -4.05
N PRO A 95 22.16 8.67 -4.94
CA PRO A 95 22.27 10.09 -5.21
C PRO A 95 20.93 10.73 -5.61
N VAL A 96 20.73 11.98 -5.17
CA VAL A 96 19.60 12.81 -5.59
C VAL A 96 19.96 13.49 -6.90
N LEU A 97 19.29 13.12 -7.99
CA LEU A 97 19.47 13.75 -9.31
C LEU A 97 18.79 15.12 -9.37
N TRP A 98 17.63 15.25 -8.75
CA TRP A 98 16.84 16.47 -8.73
C TRP A 98 16.00 16.55 -7.46
N ALA A 99 15.74 17.76 -6.97
CA ALA A 99 14.82 17.98 -5.86
C ALA A 99 14.09 19.32 -6.03
N GLU A 100 12.84 19.37 -5.58
CA GLU A 100 12.04 20.59 -5.50
C GLU A 100 11.08 20.46 -4.32
N GLY A 101 11.22 21.37 -3.34
CA GLY A 101 10.54 21.25 -2.05
C GLY A 101 10.90 19.93 -1.36
N THR A 102 9.89 19.15 -0.96
CA THR A 102 10.09 17.84 -0.32
C THR A 102 10.06 16.66 -1.30
N THR A 103 9.98 16.94 -2.60
CA THR A 103 10.05 15.92 -3.65
C THR A 103 11.49 15.75 -4.11
N ARG A 104 12.00 14.51 -4.09
CA ARG A 104 13.33 14.13 -4.58
C ARG A 104 13.20 13.12 -5.70
N LEU A 105 14.11 13.19 -6.66
CA LEU A 105 14.31 12.20 -7.71
C LEU A 105 15.64 11.50 -7.44
N LEU A 106 15.53 10.23 -7.07
CA LEU A 106 16.65 9.37 -6.71
C LEU A 106 17.16 8.63 -7.96
N ASP A 107 18.48 8.58 -8.14
CA ASP A 107 19.13 7.92 -9.28
C ASP A 107 19.85 6.64 -8.85
N TYR A 108 19.25 5.49 -9.17
CA TYR A 108 19.77 4.16 -8.83
C TYR A 108 20.86 3.67 -9.78
N GLY A 109 21.23 4.42 -10.82
CA GLY A 109 22.25 3.99 -11.76
C GLY A 109 21.68 3.04 -12.83
N GLY A 110 22.50 2.04 -13.17
CA GLY A 110 22.24 1.08 -14.25
C GLY A 110 22.71 1.58 -15.62
N THR A 111 23.09 0.64 -16.49
CA THR A 111 23.74 0.95 -17.77
C THR A 111 22.82 1.62 -18.79
N GLY A 112 21.50 1.54 -18.60
CA GLY A 112 20.51 2.10 -19.52
C GLY A 112 20.34 1.33 -20.83
N ARG A 113 21.07 0.22 -21.03
CA ARG A 113 21.00 -0.61 -22.23
C ARG A 113 19.60 -1.23 -22.45
N LEU A 114 18.82 -1.34 -21.37
CA LEU A 114 17.45 -1.88 -21.38
C LEU A 114 16.39 -0.76 -21.37
N GLY A 115 16.80 0.50 -21.53
CA GLY A 115 15.94 1.67 -21.42
C GLY A 115 15.91 2.27 -20.00
N ALA A 116 15.21 3.40 -19.86
CA ALA A 116 15.02 4.08 -18.58
C ALA A 116 13.64 3.83 -17.99
N VAL A 117 13.59 3.80 -16.65
CA VAL A 117 12.37 3.57 -15.87
C VAL A 117 12.28 4.60 -14.75
N LEU A 118 11.12 5.23 -14.62
CA LEU A 118 10.74 6.05 -13.46
C LEU A 118 9.74 5.27 -12.60
N LEU A 119 10.16 4.96 -11.38
CA LEU A 119 9.32 4.36 -10.35
C LEU A 119 8.53 5.46 -9.62
N VAL A 120 7.21 5.30 -9.59
CA VAL A 120 6.28 6.26 -8.97
C VAL A 120 5.54 5.56 -7.81
N PRO A 121 5.91 5.83 -6.55
CA PRO A 121 5.23 5.25 -5.41
C PRO A 121 3.97 6.06 -5.03
N SER A 122 3.18 5.50 -4.12
CA SER A 122 2.09 6.21 -3.45
C SER A 122 2.59 7.43 -2.66
N LEU A 123 1.76 8.47 -2.51
CA LEU A 123 2.01 9.60 -1.59
C LEU A 123 1.75 9.25 -0.12
N VAL A 124 1.18 8.06 0.15
CA VAL A 124 0.77 7.64 1.50
C VAL A 124 1.95 7.25 2.39
N ASN A 125 2.77 6.31 1.91
CA ASN A 125 3.94 5.79 2.62
C ASN A 125 5.20 6.08 1.81
N ARG A 126 6.35 6.02 2.49
CA ARG A 126 7.65 6.37 1.91
C ARG A 126 8.02 5.49 0.72
N ALA A 127 8.75 6.08 -0.21
CA ALA A 127 9.16 5.43 -1.46
C ALA A 127 10.02 4.17 -1.27
N TYR A 128 10.69 4.04 -0.12
CA TYR A 128 11.62 2.94 0.14
C TYR A 128 10.95 1.56 0.26
N ILE A 129 9.62 1.42 0.13
CA ILE A 129 9.03 0.09 -0.14
C ILE A 129 9.54 -0.52 -1.44
N LEU A 130 9.92 0.33 -2.41
CA LEU A 130 10.52 -0.09 -3.68
C LEU A 130 12.03 -0.37 -3.54
N ASP A 131 12.62 -0.11 -2.37
CA ASP A 131 14.02 -0.36 -1.99
C ASP A 131 14.13 -0.76 -0.49
N LEU A 132 13.34 -1.75 -0.06
CA LEU A 132 13.07 -2.00 1.37
C LEU A 132 14.30 -2.52 2.11
N ALA A 133 14.87 -3.61 1.60
CA ALA A 133 15.98 -4.34 2.22
C ALA A 133 16.79 -5.07 1.14
N PRO A 134 18.02 -5.55 1.45
CA PRO A 134 18.76 -6.42 0.55
C PRO A 134 17.92 -7.61 0.06
N GLY A 135 17.93 -7.87 -1.25
CA GLY A 135 17.09 -8.89 -1.88
C GLY A 135 15.60 -8.56 -1.96
N ARG A 136 15.17 -7.39 -1.44
CA ARG A 136 13.78 -6.89 -1.46
C ARG A 136 13.73 -5.45 -1.98
N SER A 137 14.44 -5.22 -3.08
CA SER A 137 14.51 -3.92 -3.76
C SER A 137 14.21 -4.09 -5.24
N LEU A 138 13.06 -3.56 -5.69
CA LEU A 138 12.74 -3.52 -7.11
C LEU A 138 13.68 -2.56 -7.84
N ALA A 139 13.97 -1.41 -7.24
CA ALA A 139 14.80 -0.38 -7.85
C ALA A 139 16.21 -0.88 -8.15
N ARG A 140 16.86 -1.52 -7.18
CA ARG A 140 18.20 -2.09 -7.35
C ARG A 140 18.19 -3.28 -8.30
N PHE A 141 17.20 -4.15 -8.20
CA PHE A 141 17.08 -5.29 -9.12
C PHE A 141 17.02 -4.83 -10.59
N LEU A 142 16.20 -3.82 -10.91
CA LEU A 142 16.10 -3.30 -12.28
C LEU A 142 17.42 -2.64 -12.72
N ALA A 143 18.08 -1.89 -11.84
CA ALA A 143 19.37 -1.27 -12.14
C ALA A 143 20.46 -2.32 -12.43
N GLU A 144 20.52 -3.39 -11.62
CA GLU A 144 21.43 -4.53 -11.80
C GLU A 144 21.17 -5.28 -13.12
N LYS A 145 19.91 -5.38 -13.56
CA LYS A 145 19.57 -5.96 -14.88
C LYS A 145 20.05 -5.10 -16.05
N GLY A 146 20.26 -3.80 -15.83
CA GLY A 146 20.75 -2.85 -16.84
C GLY A 146 19.73 -1.81 -17.30
N HIS A 147 18.60 -1.65 -16.60
CA HIS A 147 17.73 -0.50 -16.77
C HIS A 147 18.36 0.74 -16.15
N ARG A 148 18.13 1.92 -16.72
CA ARG A 148 18.46 3.20 -16.07
C ARG A 148 17.31 3.56 -15.13
N VAL A 149 17.52 3.45 -13.80
CA VAL A 149 16.41 3.48 -12.84
C VAL A 149 16.38 4.78 -12.04
N PHE A 150 15.21 5.39 -12.01
CA PHE A 150 14.90 6.54 -11.17
C PHE A 150 13.73 6.24 -10.25
N LEU A 151 13.71 6.83 -9.06
CA LEU A 151 12.61 6.71 -8.10
C LEU A 151 12.21 8.08 -7.60
N ILE A 152 10.92 8.38 -7.67
CA ILE A 152 10.39 9.55 -6.96
C ILE A 152 10.28 9.23 -5.47
N ASP A 153 10.81 10.12 -4.64
CA ASP A 153 10.70 10.05 -3.19
C ASP A 153 10.07 11.34 -2.67
N TRP A 154 8.86 11.22 -2.13
CA TRP A 154 8.12 12.29 -1.49
C TRP A 154 8.30 12.18 0.03
N ASP A 155 8.57 13.31 0.68
CA ASP A 155 8.46 13.44 2.13
C ASP A 155 7.13 14.10 2.53
N ALA A 156 6.92 14.30 3.83
CA ALA A 156 5.82 15.10 4.35
C ALA A 156 5.75 16.45 3.60
N PRO A 157 4.56 16.92 3.20
CA PRO A 157 4.40 18.19 2.51
C PRO A 157 5.09 19.33 3.27
N GLY A 158 6.02 20.01 2.62
CA GLY A 158 6.65 21.22 3.15
C GLY A 158 5.72 22.43 3.00
N GLU A 159 6.22 23.61 3.36
CA GLU A 159 5.46 24.86 3.25
C GLU A 159 4.93 25.10 1.82
N SER A 160 5.77 24.84 0.81
CA SER A 160 5.37 24.99 -0.60
C SER A 160 4.33 23.96 -1.06
N GLU A 161 4.24 22.80 -0.41
CA GLU A 161 3.32 21.73 -0.80
C GLU A 161 1.99 21.77 -0.04
N ARG A 162 1.82 22.60 0.99
CA ARG A 162 0.61 22.57 1.85
C ARG A 162 -0.72 22.66 1.09
N ALA A 163 -0.73 23.43 -0.01
CA ALA A 163 -1.91 23.63 -0.86
C ALA A 163 -1.98 22.68 -2.06
N PHE A 164 -1.04 21.74 -2.20
CA PHE A 164 -0.99 20.86 -3.37
C PHE A 164 -2.20 19.94 -3.42
N GLY A 165 -2.80 19.84 -4.60
CA GLY A 165 -3.64 18.72 -5.01
C GLY A 165 -2.88 17.76 -5.92
N LEU A 166 -3.57 16.75 -6.42
CA LEU A 166 -3.03 15.77 -7.37
C LEU A 166 -2.53 16.44 -8.65
N SER A 167 -3.16 17.54 -9.08
CA SER A 167 -2.70 18.29 -10.25
C SER A 167 -1.30 18.90 -10.05
N ASP A 168 -1.00 19.39 -8.86
CA ASP A 168 0.31 19.98 -8.54
C ASP A 168 1.41 18.91 -8.50
N TYR A 169 1.09 17.73 -7.96
CA TYR A 169 2.00 16.59 -8.00
C TYR A 169 2.21 16.04 -9.42
N ILE A 170 1.14 15.86 -10.20
CA ILE A 170 1.24 15.22 -11.52
C ILE A 170 1.72 16.20 -12.59
N ALA A 171 0.99 17.29 -12.82
CA ALA A 171 1.32 18.27 -13.85
C ALA A 171 2.46 19.22 -13.45
N GLY A 172 2.79 19.28 -12.15
CA GLY A 172 3.94 20.02 -11.64
C GLY A 172 5.15 19.11 -11.42
N ARG A 173 5.21 18.46 -10.25
CA ARG A 173 6.40 17.71 -9.79
C ARG A 173 6.80 16.56 -10.74
N LEU A 174 5.86 15.69 -11.08
CA LEU A 174 6.14 14.48 -11.88
C LEU A 174 6.53 14.80 -13.32
N GLU A 175 5.87 15.75 -13.97
CA GLU A 175 6.27 16.18 -15.30
C GLU A 175 7.70 16.74 -15.33
N ARG A 176 8.09 17.51 -14.30
CA ARG A 176 9.47 18.02 -14.19
C ARG A 176 10.46 16.89 -13.96
N ALA A 177 10.15 15.99 -13.02
CA ALA A 177 11.00 14.83 -12.74
C ALA A 177 11.18 13.94 -13.99
N LEU A 178 10.10 13.70 -14.76
CA LEU A 178 10.18 12.95 -16.01
C LEU A 178 11.12 13.62 -17.03
N ARG A 179 11.13 14.96 -17.12
CA ARG A 179 12.08 15.69 -17.98
C ARG A 179 13.52 15.52 -17.50
N GLU A 180 13.78 15.56 -16.19
CA GLU A 180 15.12 15.32 -15.66
C GLU A 180 15.58 13.88 -15.90
N CYS A 181 14.70 12.88 -15.73
CA CYS A 181 14.99 11.50 -16.12
C CYS A 181 15.35 11.39 -17.61
N ALA A 182 14.56 12.02 -18.48
CA ALA A 182 14.78 11.98 -19.92
C ALA A 182 16.10 12.66 -20.32
N ARG A 183 16.46 13.78 -19.67
CA ARG A 183 17.75 14.45 -19.86
C ARG A 183 18.91 13.57 -19.39
N ALA A 184 18.80 12.97 -18.21
CA ALA A 184 19.84 12.13 -17.62
C ALA A 184 20.04 10.82 -18.40
N HIS A 185 19.00 10.29 -19.06
CA HIS A 185 19.09 9.11 -19.90
C HIS A 185 19.46 9.44 -21.37
N GLY A 186 19.03 10.59 -21.89
CA GLY A 186 19.13 10.94 -23.30
C GLY A 186 17.98 10.38 -24.16
N GLY A 187 16.83 10.04 -23.56
CA GLY A 187 15.74 9.35 -24.27
C GLY A 187 14.41 9.32 -23.51
N LYS A 188 13.46 8.54 -24.06
CA LYS A 188 12.14 8.31 -23.46
C LYS A 188 12.27 7.46 -22.18
N VAL A 189 11.31 7.60 -21.26
CA VAL A 189 11.36 6.96 -19.94
C VAL A 189 10.05 6.22 -19.66
N SER A 190 10.14 4.91 -19.43
CA SER A 190 9.00 4.07 -19.04
C SER A 190 8.55 4.41 -17.62
N LEU A 191 7.25 4.29 -17.34
CA LEU A 191 6.72 4.54 -16.01
C LEU A 191 6.32 3.23 -15.33
N VAL A 192 6.62 3.08 -14.05
CA VAL A 192 6.12 1.97 -13.22
C VAL A 192 5.52 2.59 -11.97
N GLY A 193 4.20 2.49 -11.84
CA GLY A 193 3.48 3.04 -10.70
C GLY A 193 2.99 1.95 -9.76
N TYR A 194 3.12 2.17 -8.45
CA TYR A 194 2.66 1.25 -7.41
C TYR A 194 1.52 1.84 -6.58
N CYS A 195 0.42 1.09 -6.45
CA CYS A 195 -0.79 1.53 -5.74
C CYS A 195 -1.31 2.86 -6.32
N MET A 196 -1.52 3.89 -5.48
CA MET A 196 -1.87 5.24 -5.93
C MET A 196 -0.86 5.80 -6.94
N GLY A 197 0.42 5.45 -6.82
CA GLY A 197 1.45 5.87 -7.78
C GLY A 197 1.18 5.39 -9.21
N GLY A 198 0.41 4.31 -9.39
CA GLY A 198 -0.09 3.88 -10.69
C GLY A 198 -1.08 4.85 -11.33
N LEU A 199 -2.01 5.42 -10.54
CA LEU A 199 -2.92 6.46 -11.02
C LEU A 199 -2.14 7.73 -11.41
N LEU A 200 -1.16 8.13 -10.58
CA LEU A 200 -0.30 9.28 -10.89
C LEU A 200 0.50 9.06 -12.17
N ALA A 201 1.09 7.88 -12.35
CA ALA A 201 1.85 7.49 -13.53
C ALA A 201 0.96 7.42 -14.79
N LEU A 202 -0.26 6.90 -14.68
CA LEU A 202 -1.22 6.84 -15.79
C LEU A 202 -1.60 8.23 -16.27
N ALA A 203 -1.96 9.13 -15.35
CA ALA A 203 -2.27 10.51 -15.66
C ALA A 203 -1.06 11.25 -16.27
N LEU A 204 0.16 10.98 -15.79
CA LEU A 204 1.39 11.52 -16.37
C LEU A 204 1.61 11.00 -17.80
N ALA A 205 1.45 9.69 -18.03
CA ALA A 205 1.63 9.06 -19.34
C ALA A 205 0.66 9.64 -20.39
N GLN A 206 -0.62 9.84 -20.04
CA GLN A 206 -1.59 10.46 -20.95
C GLN A 206 -1.22 11.89 -21.33
N ARG A 207 -0.59 12.63 -20.40
CA ARG A 207 -0.15 14.02 -20.63
C ARG A 207 1.17 14.12 -21.38
N ARG A 208 1.99 13.07 -21.34
CA ARG A 208 3.36 13.02 -21.89
C ARG A 208 3.57 11.76 -22.73
N SER A 209 2.58 11.41 -23.56
CA SER A 209 2.53 10.17 -24.34
C SER A 209 3.77 9.99 -25.22
N GLU A 210 4.28 11.06 -25.81
CA GLU A 210 5.49 11.01 -26.65
C GLU A 210 6.76 10.68 -25.87
N ALA A 211 6.81 11.00 -24.57
CA ALA A 211 7.96 10.79 -23.69
C ALA A 211 7.92 9.45 -22.93
N VAL A 212 6.78 8.75 -22.95
CA VAL A 212 6.55 7.52 -22.18
C VAL A 212 6.37 6.34 -23.14
N PRO A 213 7.38 5.47 -23.31
CA PRO A 213 7.31 4.38 -24.27
C PRO A 213 6.53 3.18 -23.74
N LYS A 214 6.42 3.00 -22.41
CA LYS A 214 5.67 1.92 -21.74
C LYS A 214 5.21 2.36 -20.35
N ILE A 215 4.14 1.74 -19.85
CA ILE A 215 3.68 1.91 -18.47
C ILE A 215 3.32 0.58 -17.79
N ALA A 216 3.76 0.37 -16.55
CA ALA A 216 3.30 -0.72 -15.71
C ALA A 216 2.53 -0.21 -14.49
N LEU A 217 1.36 -0.81 -14.25
CA LEU A 217 0.43 -0.50 -13.16
C LEU A 217 0.46 -1.66 -12.15
N LEU A 218 1.11 -1.45 -11.01
CA LEU A 218 1.28 -2.47 -9.98
C LEU A 218 0.27 -2.23 -8.86
N ALA A 219 -0.67 -3.17 -8.65
CA ALA A 219 -1.73 -3.06 -7.64
C ALA A 219 -2.47 -1.69 -7.68
N THR A 220 -2.70 -1.17 -8.89
CA THR A 220 -3.25 0.18 -9.09
C THR A 220 -4.76 0.14 -9.08
N PRO A 221 -5.45 0.85 -8.16
CA PRO A 221 -6.92 0.90 -8.15
C PRO A 221 -7.43 1.71 -9.35
N TRP A 222 -8.56 1.30 -9.91
CA TRP A 222 -9.24 2.06 -10.97
C TRP A 222 -10.74 2.20 -10.71
N ASP A 223 -11.43 1.10 -10.40
CA ASP A 223 -12.82 1.11 -9.95
C ASP A 223 -12.88 0.98 -8.43
N PHE A 224 -13.09 2.10 -7.74
CA PHE A 224 -13.09 2.17 -6.28
C PHE A 224 -14.36 1.59 -5.65
N HIS A 225 -15.40 1.34 -6.46
CA HIS A 225 -16.65 0.73 -5.99
C HIS A 225 -16.73 -0.77 -6.33
N ALA A 226 -15.77 -1.31 -7.09
CA ALA A 226 -15.71 -2.72 -7.43
C ALA A 226 -15.70 -3.59 -6.15
N ASP A 227 -16.67 -4.49 -6.06
CA ASP A 227 -16.92 -5.42 -4.94
C ASP A 227 -17.11 -4.77 -3.55
N LYS A 228 -17.13 -3.43 -3.45
CA LYS A 228 -17.14 -2.68 -2.18
C LYS A 228 -17.95 -1.36 -2.23
N ALA A 229 -19.03 -1.32 -3.03
CA ALA A 229 -19.85 -0.12 -3.18
C ALA A 229 -20.46 0.37 -1.85
N GLU A 230 -20.83 -0.54 -0.95
CA GLU A 230 -21.38 -0.19 0.37
C GLU A 230 -20.35 0.52 1.26
N GLN A 231 -19.10 0.05 1.28
CA GLN A 231 -18.02 0.69 2.04
C GLN A 231 -17.71 2.08 1.49
N ALA A 232 -17.77 2.25 0.17
CA ALA A 232 -17.62 3.56 -0.47
C ALA A 232 -18.75 4.54 -0.08
N MET A 233 -20.00 4.06 -0.04
CA MET A 233 -21.14 4.85 0.43
C MET A 233 -20.99 5.25 1.90
N LEU A 234 -20.51 4.34 2.75
CA LEU A 234 -20.23 4.61 4.15
C LEU A 234 -19.15 5.69 4.32
N LEU A 235 -18.03 5.61 3.57
CA LEU A 235 -17.01 6.65 3.65
C LEU A 235 -17.56 8.01 3.22
N ASN A 236 -18.39 8.05 2.17
CA ASN A 236 -19.01 9.28 1.71
C ASN A 236 -20.01 9.86 2.73
N SER A 237 -20.70 9.02 3.52
CA SER A 237 -21.60 9.51 4.58
C SER A 237 -20.86 10.15 5.76
N LEU A 238 -19.56 9.84 5.93
CA LEU A 238 -18.70 10.48 6.93
C LEU A 238 -18.18 11.86 6.49
N ARG A 239 -18.34 12.23 5.21
CA ARG A 239 -17.86 13.49 4.64
C ARG A 239 -18.23 14.74 5.46
N PRO A 240 -19.49 14.94 5.91
CA PRO A 240 -19.85 16.15 6.67
C PRO A 240 -19.10 16.31 8.00
N GLY A 241 -18.62 15.20 8.59
CA GLY A 241 -17.78 15.23 9.79
C GLY A 241 -16.29 15.35 9.48
N LEU A 242 -15.84 14.72 8.39
CA LEU A 242 -14.43 14.69 7.99
C LEU A 242 -13.96 16.00 7.38
N GLU A 243 -14.76 16.68 6.54
CA GLU A 243 -14.36 17.94 5.89
C GLU A 243 -13.98 19.04 6.89
N PRO A 244 -14.82 19.39 7.89
CA PRO A 244 -14.45 20.41 8.88
C PRO A 244 -13.24 20.04 9.72
N LEU A 245 -13.03 18.73 9.96
CA LEU A 245 -11.86 18.24 10.68
C LEU A 245 -10.59 18.43 9.84
N LEU A 246 -10.63 18.04 8.57
CA LEU A 246 -9.52 18.23 7.64
C LEU A 246 -9.20 19.72 7.44
N ASP A 247 -10.22 20.60 7.39
CA ASP A 247 -10.03 22.04 7.29
C ASP A 247 -9.30 22.61 8.52
N ARG A 248 -9.64 22.13 9.72
CA ARG A 248 -8.96 22.52 10.96
C ARG A 248 -7.53 22.02 11.04
N LEU A 249 -7.27 20.80 10.54
CA LEU A 249 -5.94 20.19 10.58
C LEU A 249 -5.04 20.69 9.44
N GLY A 250 -5.61 21.10 8.31
CA GLY A 250 -4.87 21.49 7.10
C GLY A 250 -4.27 20.32 6.31
N GLU A 251 -4.44 19.08 6.80
CA GLU A 251 -3.92 17.85 6.23
C GLU A 251 -4.72 16.64 6.73
N LEU A 252 -4.51 15.47 6.12
CA LEU A 252 -4.92 14.18 6.68
C LEU A 252 -3.72 13.55 7.42
N PRO A 253 -3.74 13.49 8.76
CA PRO A 253 -2.66 12.88 9.54
C PRO A 253 -2.47 11.40 9.25
N LEU A 254 -1.23 10.93 9.41
CA LEU A 254 -0.88 9.52 9.22
C LEU A 254 -1.76 8.57 10.03
N ASP A 255 -2.02 8.85 11.31
CA ASP A 255 -2.78 7.92 12.16
C ASP A 255 -4.25 7.82 11.72
N MET A 256 -4.84 8.89 11.17
CA MET A 256 -6.17 8.81 10.56
C MET A 256 -6.14 7.94 9.31
N LEU A 257 -5.12 8.11 8.46
CA LEU A 257 -4.94 7.30 7.26
C LEU A 257 -4.70 5.81 7.58
N GLN A 258 -3.88 5.52 8.59
CA GLN A 258 -3.66 4.15 9.09
C GLN A 258 -4.94 3.54 9.67
N SER A 259 -5.80 4.35 10.30
CA SER A 259 -7.11 3.88 10.79
C SER A 259 -8.01 3.41 9.64
N LEU A 260 -7.98 4.09 8.49
CA LEU A 260 -8.73 3.68 7.29
C LEU A 260 -8.23 2.34 6.75
N PHE A 261 -6.91 2.10 6.72
CA PHE A 261 -6.37 0.79 6.33
C PHE A 261 -6.64 -0.31 7.36
N ALA A 262 -6.56 0.00 8.65
CA ALA A 262 -6.87 -0.93 9.73
C ALA A 262 -8.34 -1.37 9.69
N ALA A 263 -9.27 -0.49 9.30
CA ALA A 263 -10.68 -0.83 9.16
C ALA A 263 -10.95 -1.91 8.08
N LEU A 264 -10.02 -2.13 7.13
CA LEU A 264 -10.15 -3.20 6.13
C LEU A 264 -9.91 -4.59 6.73
N ASP A 265 -9.10 -4.68 7.79
CA ASP A 265 -8.79 -5.92 8.52
C ASP A 265 -8.33 -5.56 9.94
N PRO A 266 -9.28 -5.32 10.87
CA PRO A 266 -8.98 -4.83 12.22
C PRO A 266 -8.05 -5.74 13.02
N ASP A 267 -8.06 -7.04 12.70
CA ASP A 267 -7.29 -8.07 13.39
C ASP A 267 -5.89 -8.27 12.80
N LEU A 268 -5.56 -7.65 11.66
CA LEU A 268 -4.28 -7.89 10.96
C LEU A 268 -3.08 -7.58 11.84
N ALA A 269 -3.12 -6.46 12.56
CA ALA A 269 -2.05 -6.07 13.47
C ALA A 269 -1.90 -7.08 14.62
N VAL A 270 -3.02 -7.48 15.22
CA VAL A 270 -3.03 -8.47 16.31
C VAL A 270 -2.41 -9.79 15.85
N ARG A 271 -2.87 -10.33 14.72
CA ARG A 271 -2.37 -11.61 14.19
C ARG A 271 -0.87 -11.55 13.86
N LYS A 272 -0.40 -10.49 13.20
CA LYS A 272 1.00 -10.39 12.75
C LYS A 272 1.98 -10.19 13.91
N PHE A 273 1.64 -9.37 14.91
CA PHE A 273 2.51 -9.15 16.07
C PHE A 273 2.55 -10.36 17.01
N ARG A 274 1.42 -11.06 17.20
CA ARG A 274 1.42 -12.34 17.91
C ARG A 274 2.31 -13.38 17.22
N ALA A 275 2.18 -13.52 15.89
CA ALA A 275 3.04 -14.43 15.13
C ALA A 275 4.52 -14.04 15.24
N PHE A 276 4.82 -12.73 15.24
CA PHE A 276 6.18 -12.21 15.38
C PHE A 276 6.81 -12.50 16.76
N ALA A 277 6.01 -12.51 17.84
CA ALA A 277 6.49 -12.85 19.19
C ALA A 277 7.12 -14.25 19.27
N HIS A 278 6.64 -15.18 18.44
CA HIS A 278 7.10 -16.57 18.40
C HIS A 278 8.22 -16.82 17.38
N LEU A 279 8.68 -15.80 16.66
CA LEU A 279 9.82 -15.94 15.76
C LEU A 279 11.16 -15.90 16.51
N ASP A 280 12.15 -16.61 15.98
CA ASP A 280 13.54 -16.36 16.33
C ASP A 280 13.90 -14.92 15.88
N GLN A 281 14.17 -14.06 16.86
CA GLN A 281 14.45 -12.63 16.63
C GLN A 281 15.77 -12.39 15.90
N SER A 282 16.65 -13.38 15.80
CA SER A 282 17.87 -13.30 14.98
C SER A 282 17.61 -13.66 13.50
N SER A 283 16.47 -14.30 13.21
CA SER A 283 16.18 -14.88 11.89
C SER A 283 15.98 -13.82 10.80
N PRO A 284 16.28 -14.16 9.52
CA PRO A 284 15.95 -13.31 8.38
C PRO A 284 14.45 -12.95 8.29
N GLN A 285 13.57 -13.83 8.77
CA GLN A 285 12.13 -13.63 8.80
C GLN A 285 11.75 -12.52 9.80
N ALA A 286 12.32 -12.54 10.99
CA ALA A 286 12.12 -11.49 11.99
C ALA A 286 12.66 -10.14 11.48
N GLN A 287 13.84 -10.13 10.88
CA GLN A 287 14.41 -8.91 10.27
C GLN A 287 13.52 -8.35 9.15
N ALA A 288 12.97 -9.22 8.29
CA ALA A 288 12.06 -8.82 7.22
C ALA A 288 10.73 -8.27 7.76
N PHE A 289 10.19 -8.87 8.83
CA PHE A 289 9.03 -8.34 9.53
C PHE A 289 9.31 -6.93 10.05
N VAL A 290 10.43 -6.75 10.76
CA VAL A 290 10.81 -5.46 11.34
C VAL A 290 11.04 -4.40 10.27
N ALA A 291 11.72 -4.73 9.17
CA ALA A 291 11.92 -3.81 8.04
C ALA A 291 10.58 -3.34 7.45
N LEU A 292 9.63 -4.26 7.30
CA LEU A 292 8.32 -3.93 6.77
C LEU A 292 7.48 -3.12 7.76
N GLU A 293 7.46 -3.50 9.03
CA GLU A 293 6.72 -2.75 10.05
C GLU A 293 7.29 -1.35 10.27
N ASP A 294 8.60 -1.17 10.18
CA ASP A 294 9.20 0.16 10.18
C ASP A 294 8.63 1.01 9.05
N TRP A 295 8.55 0.46 7.84
CA TRP A 295 7.96 1.14 6.69
C TRP A 295 6.47 1.47 6.87
N VAL A 296 5.67 0.51 7.35
CA VAL A 296 4.23 0.72 7.57
C VAL A 296 4.00 1.88 8.55
N ASN A 297 4.89 2.05 9.52
CA ASN A 297 4.78 3.05 10.59
C ASN A 297 5.52 4.37 10.30
N ASP A 298 6.15 4.49 9.13
CA ASP A 298 6.92 5.67 8.69
C ASP A 298 6.21 6.48 7.60
N GLY A 299 4.88 6.46 7.56
CA GLY A 299 4.12 7.22 6.57
C GLY A 299 4.19 8.73 6.76
N VAL A 300 3.64 9.46 5.79
CA VAL A 300 3.62 10.93 5.78
C VAL A 300 2.17 11.42 5.66
N PRO A 301 1.84 12.62 6.20
CA PRO A 301 0.49 13.16 6.04
C PRO A 301 0.21 13.50 4.57
N LEU A 302 -1.07 13.43 4.18
CA LEU A 302 -1.52 13.93 2.88
C LEU A 302 -1.99 15.38 3.05
N THR A 303 -1.72 16.22 2.06
CA THR A 303 -2.28 17.58 2.04
C THR A 303 -3.81 17.52 2.09
N ARG A 304 -4.43 18.57 2.63
CA ARG A 304 -5.91 18.69 2.69
C ARG A 304 -6.58 18.42 1.34
N LYS A 305 -6.00 18.95 0.26
CA LYS A 305 -6.59 18.86 -1.08
C LYS A 305 -6.40 17.47 -1.70
N VAL A 306 -5.24 16.83 -1.53
CA VAL A 306 -5.07 15.42 -1.94
C VAL A 306 -6.01 14.51 -1.15
N ALA A 307 -6.16 14.73 0.16
CA ALA A 307 -7.10 13.95 0.97
C ALA A 307 -8.55 14.09 0.46
N GLU A 308 -8.98 15.29 0.07
CA GLU A 308 -10.30 15.53 -0.53
C GLU A 308 -10.51 14.78 -1.83
N GLU A 309 -9.60 14.99 -2.79
CA GLU A 309 -9.68 14.45 -4.14
C GLU A 309 -9.67 12.92 -4.10
N THR A 310 -8.96 12.32 -3.14
CA THR A 310 -8.89 10.87 -2.98
C THR A 310 -10.06 10.30 -2.16
N LEU A 311 -10.31 10.77 -0.94
CA LEU A 311 -11.35 10.21 -0.07
C LEU A 311 -12.75 10.42 -0.65
N PHE A 312 -13.03 11.62 -1.14
CA PHE A 312 -14.38 11.95 -1.63
C PHE A 312 -14.49 11.79 -3.14
N GLY A 313 -13.46 12.17 -3.91
CA GLY A 313 -13.49 12.01 -5.36
C GLY A 313 -13.33 10.55 -5.78
N TRP A 314 -12.24 9.91 -5.40
CA TRP A 314 -11.98 8.52 -5.79
C TRP A 314 -12.83 7.51 -5.02
N TYR A 315 -12.72 7.46 -3.70
CA TYR A 315 -13.44 6.46 -2.91
C TYR A 315 -14.94 6.77 -2.82
N GLY A 316 -15.33 8.02 -2.52
CA GLY A 316 -16.74 8.41 -2.45
C GLY A 316 -17.43 8.44 -3.82
N GLY A 317 -16.85 9.17 -4.77
CA GLY A 317 -17.45 9.46 -6.07
C GLY A 317 -17.15 8.45 -7.17
N ASN A 318 -16.12 7.62 -7.04
CA ASN A 318 -15.60 6.76 -8.10
C ASN A 318 -15.25 7.53 -9.39
N GLU A 319 -14.78 8.77 -9.21
CA GLU A 319 -14.45 9.67 -10.32
C GLU A 319 -13.50 9.07 -11.37
N PRO A 320 -12.47 8.25 -11.00
CA PRO A 320 -11.60 7.63 -12.00
C PRO A 320 -12.37 6.71 -12.95
N PHE A 321 -13.17 5.78 -12.42
CA PHE A 321 -13.90 4.82 -13.24
C PHE A 321 -14.99 5.49 -14.09
N LYS A 322 -15.64 6.53 -13.56
CA LYS A 322 -16.66 7.33 -14.27
C LYS A 322 -16.07 8.26 -15.34
N GLY A 323 -14.75 8.42 -15.40
CA GLY A 323 -14.08 9.35 -16.31
C GLY A 323 -14.25 10.83 -15.93
N GLU A 324 -14.56 11.09 -14.65
CA GLU A 324 -14.79 12.42 -14.08
C GLU A 324 -13.54 12.99 -13.40
N TRP A 325 -12.57 12.13 -13.06
CA TRP A 325 -11.30 12.54 -12.45
C TRP A 325 -10.47 13.38 -13.43
N LYS A 326 -10.10 14.60 -13.02
CA LYS A 326 -9.38 15.56 -13.86
C LYS A 326 -8.05 15.97 -13.26
N ILE A 327 -7.03 16.06 -14.11
CA ILE A 327 -5.69 16.56 -13.79
C ILE A 327 -5.38 17.77 -14.66
N ALA A 328 -5.16 18.92 -14.02
CA ALA A 328 -5.00 20.22 -14.67
C ALA A 328 -6.10 20.48 -15.72
N GLY A 329 -7.36 20.23 -15.35
CA GLY A 329 -8.54 20.43 -16.18
C GLY A 329 -8.85 19.35 -17.23
N ARG A 330 -7.92 18.42 -17.49
CA ARG A 330 -8.11 17.32 -18.46
C ARG A 330 -8.55 16.04 -17.76
N ALA A 331 -9.60 15.40 -18.26
CA ALA A 331 -10.06 14.10 -17.75
C ALA A 331 -9.00 13.01 -17.96
N VAL A 332 -8.78 12.18 -16.95
CA VAL A 332 -7.88 11.03 -17.03
C VAL A 332 -8.62 9.86 -17.66
N LYS A 333 -8.17 9.42 -18.83
CA LYS A 333 -8.82 8.41 -19.67
C LYS A 333 -7.77 7.39 -20.15
N PRO A 334 -7.72 6.20 -19.54
CA PRO A 334 -6.81 5.12 -19.94
C PRO A 334 -6.85 4.81 -21.44
N GLN A 335 -8.01 4.89 -22.09
CA GLN A 335 -8.16 4.65 -23.55
C GLN A 335 -7.30 5.60 -24.40
N GLU A 336 -6.90 6.76 -23.88
CA GLU A 336 -6.05 7.73 -24.59
C GLU A 336 -4.56 7.39 -24.48
N LEU A 337 -4.17 6.34 -23.76
CA LEU A 337 -2.79 5.85 -23.74
C LEU A 337 -2.45 5.16 -25.06
N THR A 338 -1.37 5.60 -25.69
CA THR A 338 -0.87 5.06 -26.95
C THR A 338 0.29 4.07 -26.76
N CYS A 339 0.79 3.91 -25.52
CA CYS A 339 1.92 3.03 -25.23
C CYS A 339 1.46 1.67 -24.68
N PRO A 340 2.26 0.60 -24.84
CA PRO A 340 1.98 -0.69 -24.23
C PRO A 340 1.85 -0.55 -22.72
N THR A 341 0.81 -1.18 -22.17
CA THR A 341 0.50 -1.13 -20.74
C THR A 341 0.53 -2.54 -20.14
N LEU A 342 1.21 -2.67 -19.01
CA LEU A 342 1.17 -3.86 -18.16
C LEU A 342 0.34 -3.58 -16.92
N VAL A 343 -0.60 -4.46 -16.60
CA VAL A 343 -1.39 -4.42 -15.37
C VAL A 343 -1.04 -5.63 -14.53
N VAL A 344 -0.58 -5.40 -13.30
CA VAL A 344 -0.23 -6.46 -12.35
C VAL A 344 -1.20 -6.45 -11.18
N VAL A 345 -1.96 -7.54 -11.03
CA VAL A 345 -3.03 -7.67 -10.03
C VAL A 345 -2.65 -8.73 -8.98
N PRO A 346 -2.37 -8.33 -7.73
CA PRO A 346 -2.26 -9.27 -6.62
C PRO A 346 -3.63 -9.85 -6.25
N GLY A 347 -3.81 -11.17 -6.40
CA GLY A 347 -5.09 -11.86 -6.21
C GLY A 347 -5.57 -11.97 -4.77
N GLN A 348 -4.72 -11.73 -3.77
CA GLN A 348 -5.07 -11.76 -2.34
C GLN A 348 -5.03 -10.36 -1.71
N ASP A 349 -5.17 -9.32 -2.52
CA ASP A 349 -5.07 -7.93 -2.08
C ASP A 349 -6.36 -7.45 -1.40
N ARG A 350 -6.21 -7.01 -0.15
CA ARG A 350 -7.29 -6.46 0.67
C ARG A 350 -7.35 -4.93 0.62
N ILE A 351 -6.24 -4.27 0.27
CA ILE A 351 -6.09 -2.82 0.17
C ILE A 351 -6.69 -2.34 -1.15
N VAL A 352 -6.25 -2.92 -2.25
CA VAL A 352 -6.80 -2.70 -3.58
C VAL A 352 -7.44 -4.01 -4.03
N PRO A 353 -8.78 -4.16 -3.93
CA PRO A 353 -9.46 -5.37 -4.37
C PRO A 353 -9.04 -5.74 -5.81
N PRO A 354 -8.81 -7.03 -6.12
CA PRO A 354 -8.40 -7.44 -7.47
C PRO A 354 -9.32 -6.93 -8.58
N ALA A 355 -10.64 -6.87 -8.32
CA ALA A 355 -11.61 -6.33 -9.26
C ALA A 355 -11.43 -4.82 -9.51
N SER A 356 -11.06 -4.05 -8.48
CA SER A 356 -10.78 -2.62 -8.58
C SER A 356 -9.59 -2.35 -9.50
N ALA A 357 -8.50 -3.13 -9.35
CA ALA A 357 -7.34 -3.00 -10.23
C ALA A 357 -7.59 -3.53 -11.64
N ARG A 358 -8.26 -4.68 -11.77
CA ARG A 358 -8.57 -5.29 -13.08
C ARG A 358 -9.53 -4.44 -13.91
N ALA A 359 -10.34 -3.58 -13.28
CA ALA A 359 -11.33 -2.76 -13.97
C ALA A 359 -10.73 -1.83 -15.04
N VAL A 360 -9.47 -1.40 -14.91
CA VAL A 360 -8.79 -0.59 -15.93
C VAL A 360 -8.72 -1.30 -17.29
N MET A 361 -8.68 -2.64 -17.30
CA MET A 361 -8.64 -3.45 -18.53
C MET A 361 -9.90 -3.28 -19.39
N LYS A 362 -11.04 -2.88 -18.80
CA LYS A 362 -12.26 -2.52 -19.57
C LYS A 362 -12.02 -1.31 -20.49
N GLN A 363 -11.05 -0.49 -20.13
CA GLN A 363 -10.65 0.74 -20.82
C GLN A 363 -9.31 0.58 -21.58
N LEU A 364 -8.59 -0.51 -21.32
CA LEU A 364 -7.32 -0.87 -21.96
C LEU A 364 -7.35 -2.37 -22.34
N PRO A 365 -8.21 -2.78 -23.28
CA PRO A 365 -8.36 -4.20 -23.63
C PRO A 365 -7.06 -4.82 -24.19
N GLN A 366 -6.16 -4.00 -24.72
CA GLN A 366 -4.85 -4.40 -25.25
C GLN A 366 -3.75 -4.50 -24.19
N ALA A 367 -4.01 -4.12 -22.94
CA ALA A 367 -3.00 -4.22 -21.89
C ALA A 367 -2.68 -5.68 -21.57
N LYS A 368 -1.42 -5.95 -21.23
CA LYS A 368 -0.99 -7.26 -20.72
C LYS A 368 -1.39 -7.36 -19.25
N LEU A 369 -1.97 -8.49 -18.86
CA LEU A 369 -2.35 -8.78 -17.47
C LEU A 369 -1.41 -9.83 -16.86
N ILE A 370 -0.89 -9.55 -15.68
CA ILE A 370 -0.23 -10.54 -14.81
C ILE A 370 -0.99 -10.62 -13.50
N GLU A 371 -1.43 -11.82 -13.13
CA GLU A 371 -2.08 -12.08 -11.85
C GLU A 371 -1.14 -12.83 -10.91
N LEU A 372 -1.02 -12.34 -9.67
CA LEU A 372 -0.09 -12.88 -8.69
C LEU A 372 -0.85 -13.48 -7.51
N SER A 373 -0.46 -14.69 -7.08
CA SER A 373 -0.92 -15.24 -5.80
C SER A 373 -0.14 -14.60 -4.65
N ALA A 374 -0.44 -13.33 -4.37
CA ALA A 374 0.18 -12.51 -3.33
C ALA A 374 -0.79 -11.41 -2.86
N GLY A 375 -0.53 -10.83 -1.68
CA GLY A 375 -1.21 -9.61 -1.22
C GLY A 375 -0.49 -8.33 -1.67
N HIS A 376 -1.09 -7.17 -1.34
CA HIS A 376 -0.65 -5.83 -1.78
C HIS A 376 0.85 -5.55 -1.63
N ILE A 377 1.37 -5.78 -0.43
CA ILE A 377 2.78 -5.56 -0.07
C ILE A 377 3.59 -6.82 -0.39
N GLY A 378 2.97 -8.00 -0.21
CA GLY A 378 3.61 -9.28 -0.46
C GLY A 378 4.09 -9.45 -1.90
N MET A 379 3.40 -8.87 -2.89
CA MET A 379 3.87 -8.89 -4.28
C MET A 379 5.19 -8.13 -4.45
N MET A 380 5.38 -7.06 -3.68
CA MET A 380 6.56 -6.20 -3.78
C MET A 380 7.72 -6.81 -3.02
N VAL A 381 7.53 -7.13 -1.74
CA VAL A 381 8.66 -7.46 -0.86
C VAL A 381 8.67 -8.90 -0.39
N GLY A 382 7.74 -9.75 -0.82
CA GLY A 382 7.68 -11.16 -0.43
C GLY A 382 8.89 -11.97 -0.92
N GLY A 383 9.14 -13.14 -0.31
CA GLY A 383 10.30 -13.99 -0.64
C GLY A 383 10.33 -14.50 -2.09
N LYS A 384 9.21 -14.43 -2.81
CA LYS A 384 9.09 -14.79 -4.24
C LYS A 384 8.94 -13.58 -5.16
N ALA A 385 9.11 -12.34 -4.67
CA ALA A 385 8.90 -11.13 -5.46
C ALA A 385 9.82 -11.06 -6.70
N VAL A 386 11.06 -11.54 -6.59
CA VAL A 386 11.99 -11.59 -7.72
C VAL A 386 11.43 -12.44 -8.86
N GLU A 387 11.05 -13.68 -8.55
CA GLU A 387 10.52 -14.65 -9.52
C GLU A 387 9.15 -14.22 -10.08
N LYS A 388 8.26 -13.73 -9.21
CA LYS A 388 6.85 -13.50 -9.54
C LYS A 388 6.57 -12.10 -10.09
N LEU A 389 7.38 -11.10 -9.75
CA LEU A 389 7.15 -9.71 -10.16
C LEU A 389 8.37 -9.10 -10.85
N TYR A 390 9.53 -9.09 -10.21
CA TYR A 390 10.64 -8.24 -10.66
C TYR A 390 11.19 -8.71 -12.01
N GLN A 391 11.42 -10.02 -12.16
CA GLN A 391 11.91 -10.59 -13.41
C GLN A 391 10.87 -10.45 -14.53
N PRO A 392 9.58 -10.87 -14.37
CA PRO A 392 8.56 -10.64 -15.39
C PRO A 392 8.37 -9.18 -15.79
N LEU A 393 8.47 -8.24 -14.83
CA LEU A 393 8.41 -6.81 -15.11
C LEU A 393 9.60 -6.35 -15.94
N SER A 394 10.82 -6.76 -15.59
CA SER A 394 12.03 -6.46 -16.35
C SER A 394 11.93 -6.98 -17.79
N ASP A 395 11.48 -8.23 -17.95
CA ASP A 395 11.35 -8.88 -19.26
C ASP A 395 10.35 -8.11 -20.13
N TRP A 396 9.17 -7.79 -19.58
CA TRP A 396 8.17 -7.00 -20.29
C TRP A 396 8.66 -5.58 -20.64
N LEU A 397 9.41 -4.93 -19.75
CA LEU A 397 10.00 -3.62 -20.04
C LEU A 397 10.98 -3.69 -21.22
N THR A 398 11.69 -4.81 -21.39
CA THR A 398 12.62 -5.02 -22.51
C THR A 398 11.97 -5.51 -23.81
N ASP A 399 10.82 -6.17 -23.74
CA ASP A 399 10.17 -6.77 -24.91
C ASP A 399 9.87 -5.73 -26.00
N SER A 400 10.25 -5.98 -27.24
CA SER A 400 10.09 -5.01 -28.33
C SER A 400 8.67 -4.92 -28.90
N GLU A 401 7.63 -5.30 -28.13
CA GLU A 401 6.24 -5.24 -28.60
C GLU A 401 5.93 -3.81 -29.07
N LYS A 402 5.79 -3.66 -30.39
CA LYS A 402 5.41 -2.42 -31.04
C LYS A 402 4.01 -2.07 -30.55
N ALA A 403 3.82 -0.83 -30.11
CA ALA A 403 2.48 -0.26 -30.00
C ALA A 403 1.84 -0.36 -31.40
N THR A 404 0.86 -1.25 -31.56
CA THR A 404 0.06 -1.39 -32.79
C THR A 404 -0.85 -0.21 -32.98
#